data_AF-A0A803Y0C6-F1
#
_entry.id   AF-A0A803Y0C6-F1
#
_cell.length_a   1.000
_cell.length_b   1.000
_cell.length_c   1.000
_cell.angle_alpha   90.00
_cell.angle_beta   90.00
_cell.angle_gamma   90.00
#
_symmetry.space_group_name_H-M   'P 1'
#
loop_
_entity.id
_entity.type
_entity.pdbx_description
1 polymer ?
#
loop_
_entity_poly.entity_id
_entity_poly.type
_entity_poly.pdbx_seq_one_letter_code
_entity_poly.pdbx_strand_id
1 'polypeptide(L)'
;MWSADEIAELCYEHYRTRLPKQGKPDPSREWTLLAAVVKVESVANGEGSAGVGSLQVAKEVVALGTGTKCIGVNKMRKTGNSFFFTICSVIVQYLYETGDIQ
;
A
#
# COMPACT_ATOMS: atom_id res chain seq x y z
N MET A 1 11.65 -10.37 13.69
CA MET A 1 11.31 -8.93 13.72
C MET A 1 11.89 -8.34 12.45
N TRP A 2 11.06 -7.73 11.60
CA TRP A 2 11.51 -7.08 10.35
C TRP A 2 12.16 -5.72 10.63
N SER A 3 12.93 -5.22 9.67
CA SER A 3 13.39 -3.83 9.70
C SER A 3 12.38 -2.91 9.02
N ALA A 4 12.39 -1.64 9.41
CA ALA A 4 11.61 -0.62 8.71
C ALA A 4 12.02 -0.49 7.24
N ASP A 5 13.32 -0.65 6.95
CA ASP A 5 13.86 -0.60 5.58
C ASP A 5 13.34 -1.73 4.70
N GLU A 6 13.21 -2.95 5.26
CA GLU A 6 12.64 -4.10 4.54
C GLU A 6 11.19 -3.82 4.12
N ILE A 7 10.38 -3.26 5.03
CA ILE A 7 8.98 -2.91 4.74
C ILE A 7 8.90 -1.75 3.74
N ALA A 8 9.77 -0.75 3.89
CA ALA A 8 9.84 0.38 2.96
C ALA A 8 10.17 -0.07 1.54
N GLU A 9 11.16 -0.96 1.36
CA GLU A 9 11.53 -1.47 0.03
C GLU A 9 10.37 -2.24 -0.61
N LEU A 10 9.66 -3.07 0.14
CA LEU A 10 8.45 -3.76 -0.35
C LEU A 10 7.39 -2.77 -0.87
N CYS A 11 7.19 -1.66 -0.16
CA CYS A 11 6.24 -0.62 -0.57
C CYS A 11 6.71 0.11 -1.84
N TYR A 12 8.02 0.42 -1.93
CA TYR A 12 8.59 1.06 -3.11
C TYR A 12 8.56 0.16 -4.34
N GLU A 13 8.87 -1.12 -4.21
CA GLU A 13 8.78 -2.08 -5.31
C GLU A 13 7.35 -2.23 -5.81
N HIS A 14 6.37 -2.32 -4.90
CA HIS A 14 4.95 -2.33 -5.28
C HIS A 14 4.56 -1.03 -6.01
N TYR A 15 5.01 0.13 -5.50
CA TYR A 15 4.78 1.43 -6.13
C TYR A 15 5.37 1.52 -7.55
N ARG A 16 6.58 0.98 -7.77
CA ARG A 16 7.26 1.01 -9.07
C ARG A 16 6.59 0.08 -10.08
N THR A 17 6.27 -1.14 -9.67
CA THR A 17 5.92 -2.24 -10.58
C THR A 17 4.43 -2.45 -10.79
N ARG A 18 3.58 -2.18 -9.79
CA ARG A 18 2.15 -2.55 -9.82
C ARG A 18 1.21 -1.38 -10.14
N LEU A 19 1.60 -0.15 -9.83
CA LEU A 19 0.72 1.01 -10.02
C LEU A 19 0.73 1.56 -11.45
N PRO A 20 -0.44 1.98 -11.97
CA PRO A 20 -0.53 2.64 -13.26
C PRO A 20 0.31 3.92 -13.30
N LYS A 21 0.78 4.29 -14.50
CA LYS A 21 1.57 5.51 -14.70
C LYS A 21 0.78 6.78 -14.41
N GLN A 22 -0.55 6.72 -14.53
CA GLN A 22 -1.45 7.84 -14.29
C GLN A 22 -1.62 8.06 -12.78
N GLY A 23 -1.37 9.28 -12.32
CA GLY A 23 -1.46 9.66 -10.90
C GLY A 23 -0.12 9.63 -10.14
N LYS A 24 0.96 9.14 -10.76
CA LYS A 24 2.32 9.29 -10.19
C LYS A 24 2.81 10.75 -10.41
N PRO A 25 3.45 11.37 -9.42
CA PRO A 25 4.04 12.70 -9.58
C PRO A 25 5.14 12.69 -10.65
N ASP A 26 5.32 13.81 -11.34
CA ASP A 26 6.49 14.01 -12.20
C ASP A 26 7.76 14.05 -11.33
N PRO A 27 8.70 13.10 -11.47
CA PRO A 27 9.88 13.02 -10.60
C PRO A 27 10.81 14.23 -10.72
N SER A 28 10.69 15.02 -11.78
CA SER A 28 11.50 16.23 -11.98
C SER A 28 10.90 17.49 -11.35
N ARG A 29 9.62 17.47 -10.95
CA ARG A 29 8.85 18.67 -10.59
C ARG A 29 7.97 18.53 -9.36
N GLU A 30 7.58 17.32 -9.02
CA GLU A 30 6.54 17.04 -8.04
C GLU A 30 7.01 15.98 -7.05
N TRP A 31 6.59 16.16 -5.80
CA TRP A 31 6.75 15.18 -4.73
C TRP A 31 5.39 14.83 -4.17
N THR A 32 5.27 13.59 -3.67
CA THR A 32 4.05 13.12 -3.01
C THR A 32 4.41 12.27 -1.80
N LEU A 33 3.48 12.13 -0.86
CA LEU A 33 3.60 11.17 0.23
C LEU A 33 3.11 9.81 -0.29
N LEU A 34 3.78 8.76 0.14
CA LEU A 34 3.44 7.37 -0.09
C LEU A 34 3.00 6.76 1.25
N ALA A 35 1.91 6.01 1.25
CA ALA A 35 1.47 5.22 2.38
C ALA A 35 1.03 3.86 1.87
N ALA A 36 1.27 2.83 2.68
CA ALA A 36 0.92 1.47 2.35
C ALA A 36 0.60 0.68 3.63
N VAL A 37 -0.28 -0.32 3.49
CA VAL A 37 -0.55 -1.32 4.53
C VAL A 37 0.01 -2.64 4.03
N VAL A 38 0.81 -3.28 4.89
CA VAL A 38 1.44 -4.56 4.61
C VAL A 38 0.80 -5.63 5.49
N LYS A 39 0.18 -6.62 4.85
CA LYS A 39 -0.34 -7.82 5.49
C LYS A 39 0.79 -8.81 5.69
N VAL A 40 0.80 -9.43 6.85
CA VAL A 40 1.90 -10.30 7.27
C VAL A 40 1.32 -11.54 7.90
N GLU A 41 1.74 -12.67 7.35
CA GLU A 41 1.26 -13.98 7.78
C GLU A 41 2.45 -14.89 8.07
N SER A 42 2.38 -15.59 9.20
CA SER A 42 3.31 -16.67 9.51
C SER A 42 2.89 -17.91 8.74
N VAL A 43 3.73 -18.37 7.81
CA VAL A 43 3.54 -19.66 7.15
C VAL A 43 4.13 -20.73 8.07
N ALA A 44 3.27 -21.40 8.83
CA ALA A 44 3.66 -22.63 9.48
C ALA A 44 3.87 -23.69 8.38
N ASN A 45 5.12 -23.99 8.05
CA ASN A 45 5.41 -25.13 7.20
C ASN A 45 4.89 -26.39 7.90
N GLY A 46 3.82 -26.96 7.36
CA GLY A 46 3.29 -28.24 7.80
C GLY A 46 4.37 -29.31 7.70
N GLU A 47 4.68 -29.89 8.86
CA GLU A 47 5.17 -31.24 9.13
C GLU A 47 6.05 -31.91 8.06
N GLY A 48 7.35 -32.10 8.34
CA GLY A 48 8.09 -33.15 7.62
C GLY A 48 9.61 -33.16 7.59
N SER A 49 10.35 -32.15 8.07
CA SER A 49 11.81 -32.32 8.16
C SER A 49 12.44 -31.52 9.28
N ALA A 50 13.17 -32.25 10.11
CA ALA A 50 14.05 -31.73 11.15
C ALA A 50 15.13 -30.87 10.51
N GLY A 51 15.03 -29.56 10.71
CA GLY A 51 16.04 -28.58 10.34
C GLY A 51 15.76 -27.28 11.07
N VAL A 52 16.66 -26.89 11.96
CA VAL A 52 16.60 -25.60 12.65
C VAL A 52 16.54 -24.48 11.60
N GLY A 53 15.54 -23.61 11.73
CA GLY A 53 15.66 -22.22 11.30
C GLY A 53 15.02 -21.89 9.95
N SER A 54 13.74 -21.56 9.98
CA SER A 54 13.24 -20.22 9.58
C SER A 54 11.72 -20.31 9.45
N LEU A 55 11.01 -19.69 10.40
CA LEU A 55 9.58 -19.45 10.26
C LEU A 55 9.41 -18.56 9.02
N GLN A 56 8.94 -19.11 7.91
CA GLN A 56 8.75 -18.32 6.69
C GLN A 56 7.57 -17.37 6.92
N VAL A 57 7.83 -16.07 6.86
CA VAL A 57 6.81 -15.03 7.04
C VAL A 57 6.52 -14.43 5.67
N ALA A 58 5.29 -14.63 5.19
CA ALA A 58 4.80 -13.99 3.97
C ALA A 58 4.46 -12.52 4.26
N LYS A 59 4.86 -11.62 3.37
CA LYS A 59 4.59 -10.18 3.46
C LYS A 59 4.01 -9.70 2.14
N GLU A 60 2.89 -9.02 2.20
CA GLU A 60 2.19 -8.54 1.02
C GLU A 60 1.70 -7.11 1.23
N VAL A 61 2.01 -6.22 0.29
CA VAL A 61 1.41 -4.88 0.27
C VAL A 61 -0.02 -5.03 -0.20
N VAL A 62 -0.97 -4.90 0.72
CA VAL A 62 -2.39 -5.07 0.43
C VAL A 62 -3.04 -3.76 0.00
N ALA A 63 -2.58 -2.61 0.49
CA ALA A 63 -3.12 -1.32 0.11
C ALA A 63 -1.97 -0.33 -0.08
N LEU A 64 -2.07 0.54 -1.09
CA LEU A 64 -1.08 1.58 -1.35
C LEU A 64 -1.75 2.82 -1.96
N GLY A 65 -1.39 3.99 -1.45
CA GLY A 65 -1.85 5.28 -1.97
C GLY A 65 -0.71 6.25 -2.15
N THR A 66 -0.96 7.32 -2.91
CA THR A 66 -0.11 8.52 -2.92
C THR A 66 -0.95 9.79 -2.81
N GLY A 67 -0.49 10.79 -2.07
CA GLY A 67 -1.15 12.10 -2.04
C GLY A 67 -0.70 13.03 -0.93
N THR A 68 -0.70 14.34 -1.21
CA THR A 68 -0.26 15.40 -0.27
C THR A 68 -1.26 16.53 -0.08
N LYS A 69 -2.31 16.59 -0.91
CA LYS A 69 -3.27 17.70 -0.91
C LYS A 69 -4.62 17.19 -0.40
N CYS A 70 -5.63 18.04 -0.31
CA CYS A 70 -7.02 17.66 -0.16
C CYS A 70 -7.76 18.19 -1.38
N ILE A 71 -8.64 17.41 -2.02
CA ILE A 71 -9.57 17.99 -2.98
C ILE A 71 -10.52 18.89 -2.19
N GLY A 72 -10.62 20.16 -2.60
CA GLY A 72 -11.57 21.10 -2.02
C GLY A 72 -13.01 20.66 -2.29
N VAL A 73 -13.90 20.91 -1.32
CA VAL A 73 -15.33 20.52 -1.33
C VAL A 73 -16.04 20.84 -2.66
N ASN A 74 -15.65 21.93 -3.34
CA ASN A 74 -16.22 22.34 -4.62
C ASN A 74 -15.97 21.39 -5.80
N LYS A 75 -14.99 20.47 -5.69
CA LYS A 75 -14.73 19.43 -6.69
C LYS A 75 -15.31 18.07 -6.32
N MET A 76 -16.04 18.00 -5.19
CA MET A 76 -16.71 16.78 -4.73
C MET A 76 -18.02 16.60 -5.52
N ARG A 77 -18.12 15.54 -6.33
CA ARG A 77 -19.38 15.19 -7.03
C ARG A 77 -20.34 14.52 -6.03
N LYS A 78 -21.64 14.83 -6.14
CA LYS A 78 -22.71 14.25 -5.29
C LYS A 78 -22.95 12.75 -5.52
N THR A 79 -22.46 12.21 -6.63
CA THR A 79 -22.56 10.79 -7.00
C THR A 79 -21.24 10.08 -6.67
N GLY A 80 -21.28 9.10 -5.78
CA GLY A 80 -20.12 8.43 -5.17
C GLY A 80 -19.20 7.61 -6.09
N ASN A 81 -19.27 7.78 -7.41
CA ASN A 81 -18.44 7.06 -8.39
C ASN A 81 -17.03 7.66 -8.58
N SER A 82 -16.57 8.45 -7.63
CA SER A 82 -15.24 9.06 -7.66
C SER A 82 -14.72 9.18 -6.24
N PHE A 83 -13.98 8.15 -5.81
CA PHE A 83 -13.31 8.12 -4.52
C PHE A 83 -12.08 9.03 -4.56
N PHE A 84 -12.27 10.25 -4.06
CA PHE A 84 -11.24 11.28 -3.96
C PHE A 84 -11.03 11.66 -2.49
N PHE A 85 -10.21 10.88 -1.81
CA PHE A 85 -9.54 11.35 -0.60
C PHE A 85 -8.08 11.52 -0.95
N THR A 86 -7.42 12.55 -0.43
CA THR A 86 -6.12 13.01 -0.95
C THR A 86 -5.06 13.01 0.16
N ILE A 87 -5.41 12.45 1.33
CA ILE A 87 -4.48 12.14 2.41
C ILE A 87 -4.15 10.65 2.29
N CYS A 88 -2.90 10.37 1.97
CA CYS A 88 -2.41 9.04 1.66
C CYS A 88 -2.80 7.96 2.69
N SER A 89 -2.74 8.30 3.98
CA SER A 89 -3.09 7.39 5.08
C SER A 89 -4.57 7.03 5.14
N VAL A 90 -5.45 7.98 4.87
CA VAL A 90 -6.91 7.78 4.93
C VAL A 90 -7.40 6.91 3.77
N ILE A 91 -6.84 7.11 2.57
CA ILE A 91 -7.17 6.29 1.39
C ILE A 91 -6.77 4.84 1.63
N VAL A 92 -5.55 4.63 2.13
CA VAL A 92 -5.01 3.29 2.34
C VAL A 92 -5.80 2.54 3.41
N GLN A 93 -6.19 3.22 4.49
CA GLN A 93 -7.07 2.64 5.52
C GLN A 93 -8.46 2.32 4.95
N TYR A 94 -9.04 3.23 4.16
CA TYR A 94 -10.35 3.00 3.53
C TYR A 94 -10.32 1.83 2.56
N LEU A 95 -9.33 1.78 1.66
CA LEU A 95 -9.15 0.67 0.71
C LEU A 95 -9.00 -0.66 1.44
N TYR A 96 -8.27 -0.68 2.56
CA TYR A 96 -8.14 -1.87 3.39
C TYR A 96 -9.47 -2.28 4.03
N GLU A 97 -10.26 -1.33 4.52
CA GLU A 97 -11.56 -1.59 5.16
C GLU A 97 -12.66 -2.00 4.17
N THR A 98 -12.65 -1.48 2.94
CA THR A 98 -13.68 -1.83 1.94
C THR A 98 -13.39 -3.12 1.18
N GLY A 99 -12.19 -3.70 1.30
CA GLY A 99 -11.85 -4.96 0.64
C GLY A 99 -11.82 -4.87 -0.89
N ASP A 100 -11.76 -3.66 -1.48
CA ASP A 100 -11.65 -3.40 -2.92
C ASP A 100 -10.28 -3.76 -3.51
N ILE A 101 -9.49 -4.53 -2.77
CA ILE A 101 -8.14 -4.97 -3.14
C ILE A 101 -8.20 -6.49 -3.24
N GLN A 102 -8.59 -6.93 -4.44
CA GLN A 102 -8.51 -8.30 -4.93
C GLN A 102 -7.24 -8.47 -5.76
#